data_AF-W9BW13-F1
#
_entry.id   AF-W9BW13-F1
#
_cell.length_a   1.000
_cell.length_b   1.000
_cell.length_c   1.000
_cell.angle_alpha   90.00
_cell.angle_beta   90.00
_cell.angle_gamma   90.00
#
_symmetry.space_group_name_H-M   'P 1'
#
loop_
_entity.id
_entity.type
_entity.pdbx_description
1 polymer ?
#
loop_
_entity_poly.entity_id
_entity_poly.type
_entity_poly.pdbx_seq_one_letter_code
_entity_poly.pdbx_strand_id
1 'polypeptide(L)'
;MSLAARSDTRLLALFALLSLLATGCGIAAMVLSGTPQMRWIPNIVAWAVGTGAAFAIARTAPSPKVWIAIGLGALALVAATLVGPDQQGVHRWLAAGPLFVNIAALTLPAALVAMARLGAQHRLVPMIATLLAAILALQPDASQAFALALAGFAILVIDKRISALVTALCLFGIAALSLLRADPLQPVAEVEQIIQLAHASAPALAWAAVASLAAIPAMLLALRLDDVAARALALYIAVACVAPIFGWFPVPLVGAGMSFPLGLWLGIGLLAARRS
;
A
#
# COMPACT_ATOMS: atom_id res chain seq x y z
N MET A 1 -23.47 -16.46 13.31
CA MET A 1 -22.39 -15.55 12.85
C MET A 1 -22.90 -14.12 12.93
N SER A 2 -22.24 -13.23 13.68
CA SER A 2 -22.68 -11.84 13.84
C SER A 2 -22.61 -11.07 12.51
N LEU A 3 -23.37 -9.97 12.39
CA LEU A 3 -23.34 -9.10 11.20
C LEU A 3 -21.93 -8.56 10.91
N ALA A 4 -21.15 -8.27 11.96
CA ALA A 4 -19.76 -7.87 11.84
C ALA A 4 -18.89 -8.97 11.22
N ALA A 5 -18.99 -10.21 11.71
CA ALA A 5 -18.22 -11.34 11.18
C ALA A 5 -18.59 -11.66 9.71
N ARG A 6 -19.85 -11.44 9.31
CA ARG A 6 -20.28 -11.51 7.91
C ARG A 6 -19.65 -10.41 7.05
N SER A 7 -19.54 -9.19 7.57
CA SER A 7 -18.87 -8.08 6.89
C SER A 7 -17.37 -8.31 6.72
N ASP A 8 -16.66 -8.81 7.75
CA ASP A 8 -15.22 -9.11 7.68
C ASP A 8 -14.92 -10.20 6.64
N THR A 9 -15.72 -11.27 6.62
CA THR A 9 -15.58 -12.36 5.65
C THR A 9 -15.83 -11.86 4.22
N ARG A 10 -16.84 -11.02 4.02
CA ARG A 10 -17.16 -10.42 2.72
C ARG A 10 -16.04 -9.50 2.23
N LEU A 11 -15.46 -8.70 3.12
CA LEU A 11 -14.31 -7.84 2.82
C LEU A 11 -13.12 -8.67 2.32
N LEU A 12 -12.73 -9.70 3.08
CA LEU A 12 -11.60 -10.57 2.72
C LEU A 12 -11.85 -11.30 1.40
N ALA A 13 -13.05 -11.85 1.20
CA ALA A 13 -13.39 -12.58 -0.02
C ALA A 13 -13.41 -11.68 -1.26
N LEU A 14 -13.98 -10.47 -1.17
CA LEU A 14 -14.00 -9.53 -2.29
C LEU A 14 -12.59 -9.00 -2.61
N PHE A 15 -11.79 -8.70 -1.58
CA PHE A 15 -10.40 -8.32 -1.81
C PHE A 15 -9.59 -9.48 -2.42
N ALA A 16 -9.84 -10.73 -1.99
CA ALA A 16 -9.21 -11.91 -2.58
C ALA A 16 -9.50 -12.01 -4.07
N LEU A 17 -10.77 -11.87 -4.46
CA LEU A 17 -11.19 -11.94 -5.86
C LEU A 17 -10.56 -10.81 -6.69
N LEU A 18 -10.68 -9.56 -6.25
CA LEU A 18 -10.17 -8.41 -7.00
C LEU A 18 -8.64 -8.41 -7.10
N SER A 19 -7.94 -8.73 -6.01
CA SER A 19 -6.49 -8.82 -6.02
C SER A 19 -5.99 -10.00 -6.86
N LEU A 20 -6.69 -11.15 -6.85
CA LEU A 20 -6.36 -12.28 -7.71
C LEU A 20 -6.53 -11.93 -9.18
N LEU A 21 -7.61 -11.23 -9.54
CA LEU A 21 -7.83 -10.77 -10.91
C LEU A 21 -6.72 -9.79 -11.35
N ALA A 22 -6.40 -8.79 -10.53
CA ALA A 22 -5.33 -7.83 -10.83
C ALA A 22 -3.96 -8.52 -10.99
N THR A 23 -3.57 -9.34 -10.01
CA THR A 23 -2.30 -10.06 -10.02
C THR A 23 -2.23 -11.10 -11.14
N GLY A 24 -3.33 -11.81 -11.40
CA GLY A 24 -3.45 -12.75 -12.51
C GLY A 24 -3.29 -12.09 -13.87
N CYS A 25 -3.86 -10.90 -14.08
CA CYS A 25 -3.68 -10.14 -15.32
C CYS A 25 -2.21 -9.73 -15.53
N GLY A 26 -1.54 -9.27 -14.46
CA GLY A 26 -0.12 -8.94 -14.51
C GLY A 26 0.78 -10.14 -14.83
N ILE A 27 0.55 -11.27 -14.16
CA ILE A 27 1.27 -12.53 -14.42
C ILE A 27 1.03 -12.99 -15.86
N ALA A 28 -0.23 -12.98 -16.33
CA ALA A 28 -0.55 -13.38 -17.70
C ALA A 28 0.16 -12.49 -18.72
N ALA A 29 0.18 -11.16 -18.52
CA ALA A 29 0.90 -10.23 -19.38
C ALA A 29 2.42 -10.53 -19.42
N MET A 30 3.03 -10.76 -18.26
CA MET A 30 4.44 -11.16 -18.14
C MET A 30 4.74 -12.47 -18.87
N VAL A 31 3.89 -13.49 -18.71
CA VAL A 31 4.06 -14.78 -19.39
C VAL A 31 3.94 -14.62 -20.90
N LEU A 32 2.93 -13.90 -21.39
CA LEU A 32 2.72 -13.66 -22.83
C LEU A 32 3.86 -12.86 -23.46
N SER A 33 4.52 -12.00 -22.68
CA SER A 33 5.65 -11.18 -23.12
C SER A 33 7.01 -11.88 -22.98
N GLY A 34 7.05 -13.15 -22.54
CA GLY A 34 8.29 -13.90 -22.35
C GLY A 34 9.13 -13.44 -21.15
N THR A 35 8.54 -12.74 -20.19
CA THR A 35 9.22 -12.31 -18.96
C THR A 35 9.70 -13.52 -18.15
N PRO A 36 10.96 -13.54 -17.67
CA PRO A 36 11.50 -14.66 -16.90
C PRO A 36 10.65 -15.00 -15.65
N GLN A 37 10.54 -16.29 -15.33
CA GLN A 37 9.72 -16.79 -14.22
C GLN A 37 10.08 -16.17 -12.87
N MET A 38 11.36 -15.87 -12.65
CA MET A 38 11.86 -15.23 -11.43
C MET A 38 11.24 -13.85 -11.15
N ARG A 39 10.66 -13.18 -12.16
CA ARG A 39 9.99 -11.88 -12.00
C ARG A 39 8.55 -12.02 -11.52
N TRP A 40 7.81 -13.06 -11.94
CA TRP A 40 6.37 -13.19 -11.67
C TRP A 40 6.00 -14.25 -10.63
N ILE A 41 6.84 -15.27 -10.40
CA ILE A 41 6.63 -16.24 -9.30
C ILE A 41 6.48 -15.53 -7.94
N PRO A 42 7.29 -14.49 -7.61
CA PRO A 42 7.13 -13.76 -6.36
C PRO A 42 5.73 -13.18 -6.16
N ASN A 43 5.02 -12.78 -7.22
CA ASN A 43 3.64 -12.26 -7.11
C ASN A 43 2.67 -13.34 -6.63
N ILE A 44 2.80 -14.58 -7.11
CA ILE A 44 1.98 -15.72 -6.69
C ILE A 44 2.23 -16.02 -5.21
N VAL A 45 3.51 -16.13 -4.84
CA VAL A 45 3.91 -16.40 -3.45
C VAL A 45 3.41 -15.30 -2.53
N ALA A 46 3.60 -14.04 -2.90
CA ALA A 46 3.16 -12.87 -2.14
C ALA A 46 1.63 -12.83 -1.98
N TRP A 47 0.87 -13.15 -3.04
CA TRP A 47 -0.59 -13.22 -2.96
C TRP A 47 -1.05 -14.35 -2.03
N ALA A 48 -0.48 -15.55 -2.15
CA ALA A 48 -0.84 -16.69 -1.32
C ALA A 48 -0.49 -16.48 0.16
N VAL A 49 0.74 -16.05 0.45
CA VAL A 49 1.21 -15.75 1.80
C VAL A 49 0.42 -14.59 2.41
N GLY A 50 0.20 -13.52 1.65
CA GLY A 50 -0.58 -12.36 2.08
C GLY A 50 -2.01 -12.74 2.43
N THR A 51 -2.67 -13.51 1.57
CA THR A 51 -4.03 -14.03 1.82
C THR A 51 -4.07 -14.84 3.12
N GLY A 52 -3.18 -15.83 3.27
CA GLY A 52 -3.11 -16.66 4.47
C GLY A 52 -2.88 -15.84 5.75
N ALA A 53 -1.94 -14.89 5.70
CA ALA A 53 -1.66 -13.97 6.81
C ALA A 53 -2.87 -13.11 7.15
N ALA A 54 -3.57 -12.55 6.16
CA ALA A 54 -4.75 -11.71 6.38
C ALA A 54 -5.88 -12.48 7.07
N PHE A 55 -6.16 -13.71 6.66
CA PHE A 55 -7.15 -14.57 7.32
C PHE A 55 -6.76 -14.93 8.76
N ALA A 56 -5.47 -15.12 9.04
CA ALA A 56 -4.98 -15.35 10.39
C ALA A 56 -5.11 -14.08 11.26
N ILE A 57 -4.68 -12.93 10.74
CA ILE A 57 -4.76 -11.63 11.43
C ILE A 57 -6.21 -11.25 11.73
N ALA A 58 -7.15 -11.49 10.81
CA ALA A 58 -8.56 -11.19 11.00
C ALA A 58 -9.18 -11.89 12.22
N ARG A 59 -8.58 -13.00 12.68
CA ARG A 59 -9.02 -13.73 13.87
C ARG A 59 -8.50 -13.13 15.18
N THR A 60 -7.55 -12.20 15.12
CA THR A 60 -6.97 -11.53 16.29
C THR A 60 -7.83 -10.37 16.77
N ALA A 61 -7.57 -9.89 17.98
CA ALA A 61 -8.12 -8.65 18.54
C ALA A 61 -6.95 -7.80 19.07
N PRO A 62 -6.28 -7.02 18.20
CA PRO A 62 -5.05 -6.34 18.58
C PRO A 62 -5.30 -5.26 19.63
N SER A 63 -4.49 -5.28 20.69
CA SER A 63 -4.54 -4.26 21.75
C SER A 63 -3.89 -2.94 21.28
N PRO A 64 -4.11 -1.82 22.00
CA PRO A 64 -3.43 -0.56 21.71
C PRO A 64 -1.91 -0.68 21.60
N LYS A 65 -1.27 -1.54 22.41
CA LYS A 65 0.18 -1.78 22.35
C LYS A 65 0.61 -2.41 21.02
N VAL A 66 -0.21 -3.31 20.45
CA VAL A 66 0.05 -3.93 19.16
C VAL A 66 -0.07 -2.89 18.04
N TRP A 67 -1.07 -2.01 18.09
CA TRP A 67 -1.20 -0.92 17.11
C TRP A 67 0.01 0.03 17.16
N ILE A 68 0.48 0.39 18.36
CA ILE A 68 1.72 1.18 18.51
C ILE A 68 2.92 0.44 17.90
N ALA A 69 3.07 -0.85 18.20
CA ALA A 69 4.17 -1.66 17.67
C ALA A 69 4.15 -1.75 16.14
N ILE A 70 2.98 -1.89 15.51
CA ILE A 70 2.84 -1.89 14.05
C ILE A 70 3.26 -0.53 13.47
N GLY A 71 2.76 0.57 14.03
CA GLY A 71 3.09 1.91 13.55
C GLY A 71 4.58 2.26 13.69
N LEU A 72 5.17 1.99 14.86
CA LEU A 72 6.59 2.22 15.11
C LEU A 72 7.48 1.24 14.33
N GLY A 73 7.05 -0.01 14.17
CA GLY A 73 7.75 -1.01 13.36
C GLY A 73 7.82 -0.62 11.89
N ALA A 74 6.72 -0.12 11.32
CA ALA A 74 6.70 0.42 9.97
C ALA A 74 7.64 1.62 9.84
N LEU A 75 7.59 2.56 10.78
CA LEU A 75 8.52 3.70 10.80
C LEU A 75 9.98 3.26 10.88
N ALA A 76 10.31 2.31 11.75
CA ALA A 76 11.66 1.79 11.91
C ALA A 76 12.16 1.08 10.64
N LEU A 77 11.31 0.26 10.00
CA LEU A 77 11.66 -0.43 8.76
C LEU A 77 11.84 0.55 7.60
N VAL A 78 10.95 1.55 7.46
CA VAL A 78 11.09 2.59 6.44
C VAL A 78 12.35 3.43 6.71
N ALA A 79 12.64 3.79 7.96
CA ALA A 79 13.88 4.48 8.30
C ALA A 79 15.13 3.63 7.98
N ALA A 80 15.07 2.31 8.20
CA ALA A 80 16.19 1.40 7.92
C ALA A 80 16.57 1.37 6.43
N THR A 81 15.65 1.67 5.51
CA THR A 81 16.00 1.76 4.09
C THR A 81 17.00 2.86 3.78
N LEU A 82 17.09 3.93 4.60
CA LEU A 82 18.07 5.02 4.44
C LEU A 82 19.52 4.56 4.56
N VAL A 83 19.76 3.43 5.22
CA VAL A 83 21.07 2.78 5.31
C VAL A 83 21.12 1.45 4.55
N GLY A 84 20.01 1.11 3.88
CA GLY A 84 19.87 -0.08 3.06
C GLY A 84 20.49 0.10 1.67
N PRO A 85 20.44 -0.96 0.84
CA PRO A 85 20.95 -0.90 -0.52
C PRO A 85 20.23 0.19 -1.32
N ASP A 86 21.00 0.96 -2.08
CA ASP A 86 20.47 1.94 -3.02
C ASP A 86 20.45 1.42 -4.45
N GLN A 87 19.59 2.02 -5.26
CA GLN A 87 19.69 1.96 -6.70
C GLN A 87 19.84 3.39 -7.21
N GLN A 88 20.99 3.71 -7.82
CA GLN A 88 21.27 5.06 -8.34
C GLN A 88 21.06 6.16 -7.28
N GLY A 89 21.43 5.90 -6.02
CA GLY A 89 21.26 6.82 -4.89
C GLY A 89 19.82 6.94 -4.37
N VAL A 90 18.95 5.97 -4.69
CA VAL A 90 17.57 5.88 -4.19
C VAL A 90 17.45 4.73 -3.19
N HIS A 91 17.03 5.05 -1.96
CA HIS A 91 17.04 4.16 -0.79
C HIS A 91 15.61 3.75 -0.36
N ARG A 92 14.91 2.94 -1.17
CA ARG A 92 13.51 2.49 -0.87
C ARG A 92 13.39 1.02 -0.46
N TRP A 93 14.48 0.27 -0.58
CA TRP A 93 14.47 -1.19 -0.47
C TRP A 93 15.30 -1.70 0.69
N LEU A 94 14.88 -2.84 1.25
CA LEU A 94 15.78 -3.72 1.99
C LEU A 94 15.97 -5.01 1.18
N ALA A 95 17.18 -5.56 1.26
CA ALA A 95 17.52 -6.84 0.65
C ALA A 95 17.42 -7.98 1.67
N ALA A 96 16.79 -9.07 1.26
CA ALA A 96 16.78 -10.34 1.98
C ALA A 96 17.19 -11.45 1.01
N GLY A 97 18.50 -11.70 0.91
CA GLY A 97 19.06 -12.59 -0.12
C GLY A 97 18.74 -12.06 -1.53
N PRO A 98 18.11 -12.84 -2.42
CA PRO A 98 17.76 -12.40 -3.77
C PRO A 98 16.55 -11.47 -3.83
N LEU A 99 15.89 -11.20 -2.69
CA LEU A 99 14.64 -10.44 -2.64
C LEU A 99 14.93 -8.97 -2.31
N PHE A 100 14.50 -8.08 -3.21
CA PHE A 100 14.49 -6.63 -2.98
C PHE A 100 13.06 -6.18 -2.70
N VAL A 101 12.81 -5.71 -1.48
CA VAL A 101 11.45 -5.38 -1.03
C VAL A 101 11.34 -3.88 -0.80
N ASN A 102 10.42 -3.23 -1.51
CA ASN A 102 10.05 -1.84 -1.25
C ASN A 102 9.29 -1.80 0.09
N ILE A 103 9.90 -1.21 1.10
CA ILE A 103 9.41 -1.30 2.48
C ILE A 103 8.20 -0.42 2.73
N ALA A 104 8.11 0.73 2.05
CA ALA A 104 6.95 1.60 2.14
C ALA A 104 5.69 0.88 1.64
N ALA A 105 5.75 0.31 0.43
CA ALA A 105 4.63 -0.45 -0.14
C ALA A 105 4.24 -1.68 0.71
N LEU A 106 5.20 -2.31 1.39
CA LEU A 106 4.95 -3.44 2.30
C LEU A 106 4.27 -3.01 3.61
N THR A 107 4.72 -1.93 4.23
CA THR A 107 4.40 -1.62 5.64
C THR A 107 3.35 -0.53 5.82
N LEU A 108 3.25 0.42 4.89
CA LEU A 108 2.33 1.56 5.02
C LEU A 108 0.86 1.16 5.13
N PRO A 109 0.32 0.18 4.37
CA PRO A 109 -1.07 -0.24 4.54
C PRO A 109 -1.42 -0.65 5.97
N ALA A 110 -0.53 -1.40 6.63
CA ALA A 110 -0.69 -1.82 8.02
C ALA A 110 -0.53 -0.64 8.99
N ALA A 111 0.46 0.24 8.75
CA ALA A 111 0.69 1.43 9.57
C ALA A 111 -0.50 2.40 9.55
N LEU A 112 -1.11 2.60 8.38
CA LEU A 112 -2.30 3.45 8.22
C LEU A 112 -3.48 2.92 9.02
N VAL A 113 -3.74 1.61 8.95
CA VAL A 113 -4.78 0.97 9.77
C VAL A 113 -4.46 1.12 11.25
N ALA A 114 -3.21 0.86 11.66
CA ALA A 114 -2.80 1.00 13.05
C ALA A 114 -2.97 2.45 13.58
N MET A 115 -2.55 3.46 12.81
CA MET A 115 -2.74 4.86 13.16
C MET A 115 -4.22 5.24 13.28
N ALA A 116 -5.06 4.79 12.33
CA ALA A 116 -6.50 5.01 12.40
C ALA A 116 -7.15 4.32 13.61
N ARG A 117 -6.69 3.11 13.98
CA ARG A 117 -7.18 2.35 15.14
C ARG A 117 -6.71 2.92 16.49
N LEU A 118 -5.53 3.54 16.55
CA LEU A 118 -5.10 4.32 17.73
C LEU A 118 -5.94 5.58 17.94
N GLY A 119 -6.52 6.10 16.86
CA GLY A 119 -7.34 7.31 16.87
C GLY A 119 -6.52 8.58 16.61
N ALA A 120 -7.13 9.53 15.89
CA ALA A 120 -6.47 10.76 15.43
C ALA A 120 -5.86 11.61 16.56
N GLN A 121 -6.44 11.53 17.76
CA GLN A 121 -5.99 12.28 18.93
C GLN A 121 -4.74 11.70 19.61
N HIS A 122 -4.38 10.45 19.30
CA HIS A 122 -3.24 9.80 19.91
C HIS A 122 -1.93 10.45 19.45
N ARG A 123 -1.11 10.92 20.41
CA ARG A 123 0.11 11.71 20.15
C ARG A 123 1.09 11.11 19.14
N LEU A 124 1.13 9.78 19.02
CA LEU A 124 2.03 9.10 18.09
C LEU A 124 1.56 9.16 16.63
N VAL A 125 0.27 9.35 16.37
CA VAL A 125 -0.28 9.36 15.00
C VAL A 125 0.32 10.49 14.15
N PRO A 126 0.23 11.77 14.55
CA PRO A 126 0.85 12.85 13.76
C PRO A 126 2.38 12.72 13.68
N MET A 127 3.02 12.22 14.75
CA MET A 127 4.48 11.99 14.77
C MET A 127 4.90 10.94 13.73
N ILE A 128 4.28 9.76 13.75
CA ILE A 128 4.59 8.66 12.83
C ILE A 128 4.30 9.10 11.38
N ALA A 129 3.14 9.71 11.12
CA ALA A 129 2.78 10.17 9.78
C ALA A 129 3.78 11.19 9.23
N THR A 130 4.20 12.17 10.06
CA THR A 130 5.16 13.21 9.64
C THR A 130 6.55 12.63 9.38
N LEU A 131 7.03 11.75 10.26
CA LEU A 131 8.35 11.13 10.09
C LEU A 131 8.39 10.19 8.88
N LEU A 132 7.35 9.39 8.66
CA LEU A 132 7.21 8.59 7.45
C LEU A 132 7.21 9.47 6.19
N ALA A 133 6.42 10.55 6.18
CA ALA A 133 6.37 11.47 5.03
C ALA A 133 7.74 12.10 4.75
N ALA A 134 8.46 12.51 5.80
CA ALA A 134 9.80 13.09 5.68
C ALA A 134 10.80 12.08 5.09
N ILE A 135 10.78 10.83 5.56
CA ILE A 135 11.65 9.78 5.02
C ILE A 135 11.32 9.50 3.54
N LEU A 136 10.04 9.38 3.18
CA LEU A 136 9.63 9.14 1.80
C LEU A 136 10.02 10.29 0.86
N ALA A 137 9.97 11.54 1.36
CA ALA A 137 10.46 12.70 0.62
C ALA A 137 11.97 12.68 0.39
N LEU A 138 12.74 12.18 1.36
CA LEU A 138 14.19 11.96 1.22
C LEU A 138 14.53 10.82 0.24
N GLN A 139 13.61 9.87 0.04
CA GLN A 139 13.73 8.72 -0.89
C GLN A 139 13.26 9.02 -2.32
N PRO A 140 13.14 10.29 -2.69
CA PRO A 140 12.15 10.80 -3.67
C PRO A 140 10.98 9.86 -4.05
N ASP A 141 10.27 9.24 -3.10
CA ASP A 141 9.14 8.34 -3.43
C ASP A 141 7.80 9.09 -3.42
N ALA A 142 7.52 9.79 -4.51
CA ALA A 142 6.29 10.59 -4.61
C ALA A 142 5.02 9.74 -4.53
N SER A 143 5.02 8.52 -5.09
CA SER A 143 3.84 7.64 -5.04
C SER A 143 3.43 7.34 -3.60
N GLN A 144 4.38 6.93 -2.77
CA GLN A 144 4.13 6.56 -1.39
C GLN A 144 3.92 7.79 -0.51
N ALA A 145 4.65 8.89 -0.76
CA ALA A 145 4.53 10.12 0.01
C ALA A 145 3.14 10.77 -0.16
N PHE A 146 2.64 10.89 -1.39
CA PHE A 146 1.29 11.42 -1.63
C PHE A 146 0.19 10.47 -1.17
N ALA A 147 0.39 9.15 -1.32
CA ALA A 147 -0.56 8.17 -0.81
C ALA A 147 -0.67 8.23 0.72
N LEU A 148 0.47 8.37 1.42
CA LEU A 148 0.52 8.59 2.86
C LEU A 148 -0.10 9.93 3.26
N ALA A 149 0.18 11.02 2.53
CA ALA A 149 -0.38 12.34 2.84
C ALA A 149 -1.91 12.35 2.77
N LEU A 150 -2.49 11.75 1.72
CA LEU A 150 -3.95 11.70 1.57
C LEU A 150 -4.61 10.78 2.62
N ALA A 151 -4.01 9.63 2.90
CA ALA A 151 -4.49 8.73 3.95
C ALA A 151 -4.35 9.35 5.35
N GLY A 152 -3.23 10.00 5.62
CA GLY A 152 -2.96 10.74 6.85
C GLY A 152 -3.92 11.91 7.05
N PHE A 153 -4.26 12.64 5.98
CA PHE A 153 -5.30 13.66 6.01
C PHE A 153 -6.66 13.10 6.45
N ALA A 154 -7.08 11.97 5.87
CA ALA A 154 -8.34 11.32 6.23
C ALA A 154 -8.39 10.85 7.69
N ILE A 155 -7.24 10.52 8.29
CA ILE A 155 -7.12 10.18 9.71
C ILE A 155 -7.17 11.45 10.58
N LEU A 156 -6.28 12.41 10.30
CA LEU A 156 -6.03 13.56 11.17
C LEU A 156 -7.17 14.59 11.19
N VAL A 157 -7.90 14.77 10.08
CA VAL A 157 -8.98 15.77 9.99
C VAL A 157 -10.13 15.50 10.97
N ILE A 158 -10.26 14.26 11.45
CA ILE A 158 -11.31 13.83 12.39
C ILE A 158 -11.12 14.42 13.79
N ASP A 159 -9.89 14.76 14.17
CA ASP A 159 -9.56 15.35 15.46
C ASP A 159 -10.19 16.75 15.64
N LYS A 160 -10.48 17.46 14.55
CA LYS A 160 -11.04 18.84 14.50
C LYS A 160 -10.17 19.93 15.14
N ARG A 161 -9.08 19.58 15.84
CA ARG A 161 -8.07 20.54 16.31
C ARG A 161 -7.35 21.17 15.13
N ILE A 162 -7.12 22.48 15.18
CA ILE A 162 -6.38 23.22 14.14
C ILE A 162 -4.97 22.62 13.93
N SER A 163 -4.29 22.22 15.01
CA SER A 163 -2.97 21.58 14.92
C SER A 163 -2.98 20.29 14.10
N ALA A 164 -4.05 19.49 14.18
CA ALA A 164 -4.20 18.28 13.39
C ALA A 164 -4.44 18.60 11.90
N LEU A 165 -5.25 19.63 11.60
CA LEU A 165 -5.44 20.12 10.24
C LEU A 165 -4.14 20.67 9.65
N VAL A 166 -3.40 21.49 10.40
CA VAL A 166 -2.09 22.01 9.99
C VAL A 166 -1.13 20.86 9.71
N THR A 167 -1.05 19.87 10.61
CA THR A 167 -0.21 18.68 10.39
C THR A 167 -0.61 17.95 9.11
N ALA A 168 -1.91 17.75 8.87
CA ALA A 168 -2.41 17.10 7.66
C ALA A 168 -2.03 17.86 6.38
N LEU A 169 -2.09 19.20 6.40
CA LEU A 169 -1.62 20.04 5.29
C LEU A 169 -0.09 19.99 5.12
N CYS A 170 0.65 19.97 6.23
CA CYS A 170 2.11 19.80 6.21
C CYS A 170 2.52 18.46 5.56
N LEU A 171 1.74 17.38 5.71
CA LEU A 171 2.02 16.12 5.02
C LEU A 171 2.05 16.29 3.50
N PHE A 172 1.15 17.09 2.92
CA PHE A 172 1.17 17.40 1.49
C PHE A 172 2.38 18.26 1.12
N GLY A 173 2.73 19.25 1.95
CA GLY A 173 3.93 20.06 1.75
C GLY A 173 5.20 19.21 1.73
N ILE A 174 5.33 18.28 2.68
CA ILE A 174 6.44 17.32 2.74
C ILE A 174 6.42 16.37 1.55
N ALA A 175 5.24 15.84 1.18
CA ALA A 175 5.11 14.98 0.01
C ALA A 175 5.53 15.71 -1.27
N ALA A 176 5.20 16.99 -1.42
CA ALA A 176 5.63 17.79 -2.58
C ALA A 176 7.16 17.94 -2.67
N LEU A 177 7.90 17.84 -1.56
CA LEU A 177 9.38 17.84 -1.60
C LEU A 177 9.94 16.63 -2.37
N SER A 178 9.22 15.51 -2.40
CA SER A 178 9.61 14.34 -3.20
C SER A 178 9.62 14.62 -4.72
N LEU A 179 8.91 15.66 -5.17
CA LEU A 179 8.86 16.08 -6.57
C LEU A 179 10.05 16.97 -6.98
N LEU A 180 10.81 17.49 -6.03
CA LEU A 180 11.95 18.37 -6.31
C LEU A 180 13.14 17.61 -6.90
N ARG A 181 13.20 16.30 -6.67
CA ARG A 181 14.20 15.40 -7.25
C ARG A 181 13.48 14.37 -8.11
N ALA A 182 13.65 14.47 -9.43
CA ALA A 182 13.16 13.46 -10.34
C ALA A 182 13.74 12.08 -9.97
N ASP A 183 12.92 11.04 -10.10
CA ASP A 183 13.37 9.67 -9.90
C ASP A 183 14.37 9.28 -11.00
N PRO A 184 15.64 8.98 -10.68
CA PRO A 184 16.63 8.63 -11.69
C PRO A 184 16.40 7.24 -12.29
N LEU A 185 15.61 6.40 -11.62
CA LEU A 185 15.42 5.01 -12.00
C LEU A 185 14.68 4.89 -13.33
N GLN A 186 15.23 4.05 -14.19
CA GLN A 186 14.59 3.72 -15.45
C GLN A 186 13.42 2.76 -15.21
N PRO A 187 12.32 2.91 -15.96
CA PRO A 187 11.18 2.02 -15.81
C PRO A 187 11.55 0.60 -16.26
N VAL A 188 11.04 -0.35 -15.50
CA VAL A 188 11.03 -1.78 -15.79
C VAL A 188 9.65 -2.12 -16.37
N ALA A 189 9.65 -2.69 -17.58
CA ALA A 189 8.42 -2.91 -18.35
C ALA A 189 7.35 -3.68 -17.56
N GLU A 190 7.75 -4.73 -16.85
CA GLU A 190 6.84 -5.57 -16.07
C GLU A 190 6.48 -5.01 -14.69
N VAL A 191 7.00 -3.86 -14.26
CA VAL A 191 6.72 -3.25 -12.95
C VAL A 191 5.94 -1.94 -13.11
N GLU A 192 6.52 -0.95 -13.79
CA GLU A 192 5.93 0.38 -13.97
C GLU A 192 5.06 0.47 -15.23
N GLN A 193 5.40 -0.27 -16.28
CA GLN A 193 4.71 -0.22 -17.58
C GLN A 193 3.85 -1.45 -17.86
N ILE A 194 3.50 -2.21 -16.81
CA ILE A 194 2.83 -3.51 -16.96
C ILE A 194 1.45 -3.40 -17.61
N ILE A 195 0.77 -2.25 -17.47
CA ILE A 195 -0.52 -2.01 -18.12
C ILE A 195 -0.34 -1.82 -19.64
N GLN A 196 0.72 -1.11 -20.06
CA GLN A 196 1.09 -0.96 -21.46
C GLN A 196 1.55 -2.30 -22.04
N LEU A 197 2.34 -3.07 -21.29
CA LEU A 197 2.77 -4.42 -21.67
C LEU A 197 1.57 -5.36 -21.84
N ALA A 198 0.63 -5.33 -20.89
CA ALA A 198 -0.62 -6.07 -20.97
C ALA A 198 -1.46 -5.63 -22.17
N HIS A 199 -1.53 -4.33 -22.44
CA HIS A 199 -2.31 -3.81 -23.57
C HIS A 199 -1.73 -4.25 -24.92
N ALA A 200 -0.41 -4.22 -25.06
CA ALA A 200 0.29 -4.67 -26.26
C ALA A 200 0.14 -6.18 -26.50
N SER A 201 0.09 -6.98 -25.43
CA SER A 201 -0.04 -8.44 -25.53
C SER A 201 -1.49 -8.91 -25.68
N ALA A 202 -2.39 -8.38 -24.86
CA ALA A 202 -3.80 -8.72 -24.81
C ALA A 202 -4.62 -7.58 -24.14
N PRO A 203 -5.23 -6.67 -24.92
CA PRO A 203 -5.95 -5.50 -24.40
C PRO A 203 -6.98 -5.80 -23.29
N ALA A 204 -7.63 -6.96 -23.35
CA ALA A 204 -8.57 -7.40 -22.32
C ALA A 204 -7.93 -7.53 -20.94
N LEU A 205 -6.67 -7.99 -20.84
CA LEU A 205 -5.94 -8.09 -19.57
C LEU A 205 -5.66 -6.71 -18.97
N ALA A 206 -5.31 -5.72 -19.80
CA ALA A 206 -5.07 -4.36 -19.34
C ALA A 206 -6.36 -3.75 -18.75
N TRP A 207 -7.48 -3.87 -19.46
CA TRP A 207 -8.76 -3.35 -18.97
C TRP A 207 -9.26 -4.08 -17.72
N ALA A 208 -9.11 -5.40 -17.65
CA ALA A 208 -9.45 -6.18 -16.48
C ALA A 208 -8.58 -5.81 -15.25
N ALA A 209 -7.28 -5.56 -15.47
CA ALA A 209 -6.38 -5.08 -14.43
C ALA A 209 -6.80 -3.69 -13.92
N VAL A 210 -7.03 -2.72 -14.80
CA VAL A 210 -7.47 -1.36 -14.44
C VAL A 210 -8.80 -1.39 -13.71
N ALA A 211 -9.78 -2.16 -14.19
CA ALA A 211 -11.08 -2.30 -13.54
C ALA A 211 -10.94 -2.91 -12.13
N SER A 212 -10.09 -3.93 -11.98
CA SER A 212 -9.83 -4.56 -10.67
C SER A 212 -9.18 -3.58 -9.69
N LEU A 213 -8.19 -2.80 -10.16
CA LEU A 213 -7.52 -1.79 -9.33
C LEU A 213 -8.47 -0.65 -8.90
N ALA A 214 -9.33 -0.18 -9.80
CA ALA A 214 -10.34 0.83 -9.46
C ALA A 214 -11.41 0.28 -8.50
N ALA A 215 -11.75 -1.00 -8.62
CA ALA A 215 -12.77 -1.64 -7.78
C ALA A 215 -12.32 -1.82 -6.32
N ILE A 216 -11.03 -1.98 -6.05
CA ILE A 216 -10.51 -2.21 -4.67
C ILE A 216 -10.80 -1.03 -3.72
N PRO A 217 -10.40 0.23 -4.00
CA PRO A 217 -10.73 1.36 -3.13
C PRO A 217 -12.25 1.62 -3.11
N ALA A 218 -12.95 1.45 -4.23
CA ALA A 218 -14.41 1.58 -4.28
C ALA A 218 -15.12 0.56 -3.37
N MET A 219 -14.66 -0.70 -3.35
CA MET A 219 -15.15 -1.75 -2.46
C MET A 219 -14.93 -1.38 -0.99
N LEU A 220 -13.76 -0.86 -0.63
CA LEU A 220 -13.47 -0.45 0.74
C LEU A 220 -14.43 0.65 1.21
N LEU A 221 -14.64 1.67 0.37
CA LEU A 221 -15.56 2.76 0.66
C LEU A 221 -17.02 2.25 0.72
N ALA A 222 -17.44 1.38 -0.20
CA ALA A 222 -18.80 0.86 -0.22
C ALA A 222 -19.13 -0.04 1.00
N LEU A 223 -18.17 -0.83 1.49
CA LEU A 223 -18.39 -1.73 2.61
C LEU A 223 -18.20 -1.06 3.97
N ARG A 224 -17.37 -0.01 4.06
CA ARG A 224 -16.89 0.55 5.33
C ARG A 224 -16.70 2.07 5.29
N LEU A 225 -17.60 2.80 4.62
CA LEU A 225 -17.49 4.26 4.48
C LEU A 225 -17.27 4.97 5.82
N ASP A 226 -17.92 4.53 6.89
CA ASP A 226 -17.84 5.17 8.21
C ASP A 226 -16.54 4.84 8.97
N ASP A 227 -15.80 3.79 8.57
CA ASP A 227 -14.55 3.39 9.21
C ASP A 227 -13.37 4.22 8.68
N VAL A 228 -12.77 5.04 9.56
CA VAL A 228 -11.59 5.86 9.27
C VAL A 228 -10.46 5.03 8.65
N ALA A 229 -10.22 3.83 9.18
CA ALA A 229 -9.14 2.97 8.70
C ALA A 229 -9.40 2.50 7.26
N ALA A 230 -10.66 2.22 6.92
CA ALA A 230 -11.03 1.81 5.58
C ALA A 230 -10.90 2.97 4.58
N ARG A 231 -11.34 4.18 4.96
CA ARG A 231 -11.17 5.39 4.14
C ARG A 231 -9.70 5.71 3.89
N ALA A 232 -8.88 5.69 4.94
CA ALA A 232 -7.44 5.95 4.82
C ALA A 232 -6.76 4.94 3.90
N LEU A 233 -7.05 3.64 4.07
CA LEU A 233 -6.51 2.59 3.21
C LEU A 233 -7.00 2.71 1.76
N ALA A 234 -8.28 3.02 1.55
CA ALA A 234 -8.84 3.22 0.22
C ALA A 234 -8.17 4.39 -0.52
N LEU A 235 -7.96 5.51 0.17
CA LEU A 235 -7.29 6.69 -0.40
C LEU A 235 -5.82 6.41 -0.71
N TYR A 236 -5.11 5.70 0.18
CA TYR A 236 -3.74 5.24 -0.09
C TYR A 236 -3.69 4.38 -1.36
N ILE A 237 -4.57 3.37 -1.47
CA ILE A 237 -4.61 2.47 -2.63
C ILE A 237 -4.94 3.26 -3.91
N ALA A 238 -5.92 4.16 -3.85
CA ALA A 238 -6.33 4.96 -4.99
C ALA A 238 -5.16 5.82 -5.52
N VAL A 239 -4.45 6.52 -4.64
CA VAL A 239 -3.27 7.31 -5.04
C VAL A 239 -2.17 6.41 -5.59
N ALA A 240 -1.87 5.28 -4.95
CA ALA A 240 -0.87 4.35 -5.44
C ALA A 240 -1.21 3.77 -6.82
N CYS A 241 -2.50 3.55 -7.13
CA CYS A 241 -2.94 3.09 -8.45
C CYS A 241 -2.92 4.18 -9.53
N VAL A 242 -3.07 5.45 -9.13
CA VAL A 242 -3.06 6.60 -10.05
C VAL A 242 -1.64 7.12 -10.29
N ALA A 243 -0.73 6.97 -9.32
CA ALA A 243 0.64 7.47 -9.41
C ALA A 243 1.40 7.07 -10.69
N PRO A 244 1.30 5.81 -11.20
CA PRO A 244 1.98 5.40 -12.44
C PRO A 244 1.59 6.20 -13.69
N ILE A 245 0.51 6.98 -13.67
CA ILE A 245 0.13 7.91 -14.75
C ILE A 245 1.09 9.11 -14.81
N PHE A 246 1.68 9.49 -13.68
CA PHE A 246 2.48 10.71 -13.52
C PHE A 246 3.99 10.46 -13.40
N GLY A 247 4.41 9.20 -13.30
CA GLY A 247 5.83 8.85 -13.19
C GLY A 247 6.08 7.34 -13.17
N TRP A 248 7.34 6.97 -13.09
CA TRP A 248 7.79 5.57 -13.07
C TRP A 248 7.59 4.93 -11.70
N PHE A 249 6.32 4.69 -11.36
CA PHE A 249 5.93 4.05 -10.11
C PHE A 249 5.36 2.65 -10.39
N PRO A 250 5.61 1.66 -9.51
CA PRO A 250 5.07 0.33 -9.71
C PRO A 250 3.54 0.34 -9.70
N VAL A 251 2.92 -0.41 -10.61
CA VAL A 251 1.47 -0.59 -10.62
C VAL A 251 1.08 -1.59 -9.52
N PRO A 252 0.32 -1.20 -8.47
CA PRO A 252 0.00 -2.08 -7.35
C PRO A 252 -0.66 -3.38 -7.81
N LEU A 253 -0.30 -4.52 -7.19
CA LEU A 253 -0.83 -5.87 -7.47
C LEU A 253 -0.57 -6.45 -8.87
N VAL A 254 -0.49 -5.62 -9.90
CA VAL A 254 -0.32 -6.02 -11.31
C VAL A 254 1.17 -6.11 -11.67
N GLY A 255 1.96 -5.11 -11.28
CA GLY A 255 3.39 -5.08 -11.56
C GLY A 255 4.16 -6.17 -10.82
N ALA A 256 5.30 -6.58 -11.38
CA ALA A 256 6.18 -7.55 -10.75
C ALA A 256 6.68 -7.05 -9.38
N GLY A 257 6.61 -7.91 -8.37
CA GLY A 257 7.07 -7.61 -7.02
C GLY A 257 6.12 -8.10 -5.93
N MET A 258 6.68 -8.28 -4.73
CA MET A 258 5.96 -8.83 -3.58
C MET A 258 5.38 -7.76 -2.65
N SER A 259 5.95 -6.56 -2.66
CA SER A 259 5.69 -5.52 -1.64
C SER A 259 4.23 -5.11 -1.58
N PHE A 260 3.63 -4.79 -2.74
CA PHE A 260 2.22 -4.38 -2.80
C PHE A 260 1.25 -5.53 -2.47
N PRO A 261 1.37 -6.74 -3.05
CA PRO A 261 0.50 -7.85 -2.66
C PRO A 261 0.56 -8.14 -1.15
N LEU A 262 1.75 -8.27 -0.57
CA LEU A 262 1.90 -8.52 0.86
C LEU A 262 1.36 -7.35 1.70
N GLY A 263 1.77 -6.13 1.38
CA GLY A 263 1.41 -4.95 2.16
C GLY A 263 -0.09 -4.70 2.17
N LEU A 264 -0.75 -4.75 1.01
CA LEU A 264 -2.19 -4.57 0.94
C LEU A 264 -2.94 -5.67 1.69
N TRP A 265 -2.51 -6.93 1.59
CA TRP A 265 -3.09 -8.02 2.38
C TRP A 265 -2.92 -7.82 3.89
N LEU A 266 -1.76 -7.34 4.36
CA LEU A 266 -1.55 -7.01 5.77
C LEU A 266 -2.51 -5.89 6.23
N GLY A 267 -2.66 -4.83 5.43
CA GLY A 267 -3.61 -3.74 5.71
C GLY A 267 -5.06 -4.25 5.78
N ILE A 268 -5.49 -5.05 4.81
CA ILE A 268 -6.84 -5.62 4.76
C ILE A 268 -7.09 -6.59 5.92
N GLY A 269 -6.12 -7.44 6.25
CA GLY A 269 -6.20 -8.35 7.39
C GLY A 269 -6.37 -7.61 8.72
N LEU A 270 -5.59 -6.55 8.94
CA LEU A 270 -5.71 -5.71 10.14
C LEU A 270 -7.02 -4.90 10.16
N LEU A 271 -7.52 -4.48 8.99
CA LEU A 271 -8.81 -3.80 8.89
C LEU A 271 -9.97 -4.73 9.28
N ALA A 272 -9.86 -6.02 8.95
CA ALA A 272 -10.80 -7.09 9.27
C ALA A 272 -10.59 -7.72 10.66
N ALA A 273 -9.54 -7.32 11.40
CA ALA A 273 -9.29 -7.83 12.75
C ALA A 273 -10.42 -7.41 13.70
N ARG A 274 -10.71 -8.26 14.69
CA ARG A 274 -11.79 -8.02 15.64
C ARG A 274 -11.50 -6.75 16.43
N ARG A 275 -12.51 -5.90 16.57
CA ARG A 275 -12.45 -4.73 17.46
C ARG A 275 -12.57 -5.23 18.89
N SER A 276 -11.55 -4.95 19.72
CA SER A 276 -11.56 -5.16 21.16
C SER A 276 -12.44 -4.15 21.88
#